data_AF-M4C6C8-F1
#
_entry.id   AF-M4C6C8-F1
#
_cell.length_a   1.000
_cell.length_b   1.000
_cell.length_c   1.000
_cell.angle_alpha   90.00
_cell.angle_beta   90.00
_cell.angle_gamma   90.00
#
_symmetry.space_group_name_H-M   'P 1'
#
loop_
_entity.id
_entity.type
_entity.pdbx_description
1 polymer ?
#
loop_
_entity_poly.entity_id
_entity_poly.type
_entity_poly.pdbx_seq_one_letter_code
_entity_poly.pdbx_strand_id
1 'polypeptide(L)'
;MIVTALNHVSFTPSVGATLGAQSTNYRDASDARVRIDDDIVSSNALIADLHLTPSFSPGTNLSIAGRVENEKSFGTKTIGKFGLHQNLPGNTFVRVNGGNSFSLPRTNELYSNTDTMIGNPDLKPEKTKTLNYGAGARLQFGEAQLQAEIGGFATDITDRIQSTSGLTPNTRYNTDAVTEIRGMVADVQFQLSSNWLISA
;
A
#
# COMPACT_ATOMS: atom_id res chain seq x y z
N MET A 1 15.97 11.40 6.41
CA MET A 1 16.64 11.14 5.12
C MET A 1 16.21 9.77 4.62
N ILE A 2 15.83 9.65 3.35
CA ILE A 2 15.49 8.36 2.70
C ILE A 2 16.45 8.19 1.53
N VAL A 3 17.11 7.04 1.45
CA VAL A 3 17.99 6.67 0.34
C VAL A 3 17.49 5.34 -0.22
N THR A 4 17.28 5.28 -1.54
CA THR A 4 16.81 4.06 -2.22
C THR A 4 17.69 3.80 -3.43
N ALA A 5 18.15 2.56 -3.58
CA ALA A 5 18.82 2.07 -4.78
C ALA A 5 17.98 0.94 -5.37
N LEU A 6 17.61 1.06 -6.65
CA LEU A 6 16.86 0.05 -7.40
C LEU A 6 17.65 -0.29 -8.66
N ASN A 7 17.61 -1.56 -9.04
CA ASN A 7 18.16 -2.04 -10.30
C ASN A 7 17.12 -2.92 -11.00
N HIS A 8 16.88 -2.64 -12.28
CA HIS A 8 16.00 -3.44 -13.11
C HIS A 8 16.84 -4.37 -13.99
N VAL A 9 16.46 -5.64 -14.02
CA VAL A 9 17.11 -6.71 -14.78
C VAL A 9 16.07 -7.38 -15.65
N SER A 10 16.21 -7.28 -16.96
CA SER A 10 15.43 -8.07 -17.91
C SER A 10 16.18 -9.37 -18.22
N PHE A 11 15.58 -10.52 -17.92
CA PHE A 11 16.16 -11.83 -18.26
C PHE A 11 15.76 -12.25 -19.67
N THR A 12 14.52 -11.96 -20.03
CA THR A 12 13.94 -12.14 -21.38
C THR A 12 12.96 -11.00 -21.66
N PRO A 13 12.44 -10.84 -22.89
CA PRO A 13 11.35 -9.89 -23.15
C PRO A 13 10.08 -10.19 -22.32
N SER A 14 9.92 -11.43 -21.86
CA SER A 14 8.76 -11.91 -21.12
C SER A 14 8.95 -11.98 -19.59
N VAL A 15 10.18 -11.76 -19.10
CA VAL A 15 10.54 -11.95 -17.68
C VAL A 15 11.56 -10.90 -17.28
N GLY A 16 11.22 -10.07 -16.31
CA GLY A 16 12.11 -9.09 -15.71
C GLY A 16 11.93 -9.01 -14.20
N ALA A 17 12.92 -8.50 -13.50
CA ALA A 17 12.85 -8.25 -12.08
C ALA A 17 13.42 -6.88 -11.72
N THR A 18 12.93 -6.31 -10.62
CA THR A 18 13.50 -5.13 -9.98
C THR A 18 13.99 -5.54 -8.60
N LEU A 19 15.27 -5.35 -8.33
CA LEU A 19 15.88 -5.61 -7.03
C LEU A 19 16.30 -4.29 -6.40
N GLY A 20 16.18 -4.17 -5.09
CA GLY A 20 16.42 -2.90 -4.43
C GLY A 20 16.79 -3.01 -2.96
N ALA A 21 17.42 -1.93 -2.49
CA ALA A 21 17.63 -1.68 -1.08
C ALA A 21 17.21 -0.25 -0.74
N GLN A 22 16.64 -0.06 0.45
CA GLN A 22 16.25 1.25 0.97
C GLN A 22 16.77 1.40 2.39
N SER A 23 17.27 2.59 2.72
CA SER A 23 17.59 2.98 4.08
C SER A 23 16.86 4.28 4.41
N THR A 24 16.16 4.27 5.52
CA THR A 24 15.31 5.36 5.98
C THR A 24 15.73 5.74 7.39
N ASN A 25 16.01 7.02 7.61
CA ASN A 25 16.38 7.57 8.91
C ASN A 25 15.48 8.76 9.22
N TYR A 26 14.75 8.67 10.32
CA TYR A 26 13.97 9.77 10.89
C TYR A 26 14.65 10.27 12.16
N ARG A 27 14.59 11.58 12.35
CA ARG A 27 14.94 12.22 13.62
C ARG A 27 13.69 12.89 14.12
N ASP A 28 13.40 12.73 15.40
CA ASP A 28 12.39 13.57 16.01
C ASP A 28 12.88 15.03 16.03
N ALA A 29 11.96 15.95 15.82
CA ALA A 29 12.17 17.39 15.88
C ALA A 29 11.02 18.05 16.64
N SER A 30 10.38 17.30 17.54
CA SER A 30 9.25 17.75 18.32
C SER A 30 9.64 18.89 19.26
N ASP A 31 8.67 19.78 19.51
CA ASP A 31 8.82 20.88 20.45
C ASP A 31 9.12 20.34 21.86
N ALA A 32 10.01 20.99 22.61
CA ALA A 32 10.42 20.56 23.96
C ALA A 32 9.26 20.37 24.97
N ARG A 33 8.08 20.92 24.69
CA ARG A 33 6.84 20.70 25.47
C ARG A 33 6.25 19.31 25.26
N VAL A 34 6.56 18.65 24.15
CA VAL A 34 6.22 17.26 23.86
C VAL A 34 7.44 16.43 24.25
N ARG A 35 7.44 15.85 25.45
CA ARG A 35 8.55 15.02 25.93
C ARG A 35 8.58 13.69 25.18
N ILE A 36 9.17 13.71 23.99
CA ILE A 36 9.51 12.55 23.21
C ILE A 36 11.03 12.42 23.22
N ASP A 37 11.53 11.19 23.38
CA ASP A 37 12.97 10.91 23.33
C ASP A 37 13.49 11.18 21.91
N ASP A 38 14.66 11.85 21.79
CA ASP A 38 15.26 12.33 20.53
C ASP A 38 15.85 11.19 19.66
N ASP A 39 15.28 10.00 19.78
CA ASP A 39 15.81 8.77 19.24
C ASP A 39 15.71 8.73 17.70
N ILE A 40 16.83 8.38 17.06
CA ILE A 40 16.86 8.15 15.62
C ILE A 40 16.14 6.83 15.33
N VAL A 41 14.97 6.92 14.69
CA VAL A 41 14.25 5.77 14.15
C VAL A 41 14.80 5.46 12.77
N SER A 42 15.45 4.30 12.64
CA SER A 42 16.04 3.84 11.39
C SER A 42 15.43 2.53 10.93
N SER A 43 15.36 2.41 9.61
CA SER A 43 14.87 1.23 8.91
C SER A 43 15.71 0.91 7.70
N ASN A 44 15.93 -0.38 7.43
CA ASN A 44 16.58 -0.85 6.22
C ASN A 44 15.74 -1.94 5.57
N ALA A 45 15.50 -1.82 4.27
CA ALA A 45 14.67 -2.74 3.52
C ALA A 45 15.38 -3.31 2.30
N LEU A 46 15.10 -4.59 2.01
CA LEU A 46 15.38 -5.25 0.75
C LEU A 46 14.08 -5.43 -0.02
N ILE A 47 14.13 -5.22 -1.33
CA ILE A 47 12.97 -5.21 -2.23
C ILE A 47 13.28 -6.12 -3.41
N ALA A 48 12.32 -6.96 -3.78
CA ALA A 48 12.35 -7.75 -5.00
C ALA A 48 10.96 -7.72 -5.64
N ASP A 49 10.89 -7.41 -6.93
CA ASP A 49 9.68 -7.43 -7.74
C ASP A 49 9.95 -8.24 -9.00
N LEU A 50 9.10 -9.21 -9.29
CA LEU A 50 9.17 -10.05 -10.48
C LEU A 50 7.99 -9.71 -11.39
N HIS A 51 8.28 -9.36 -12.64
CA HIS A 51 7.30 -9.08 -13.68
C HIS A 51 7.35 -10.14 -14.76
N LEU A 52 6.18 -10.67 -15.14
CA LEU A 52 6.04 -11.73 -16.13
C LEU A 52 4.99 -11.35 -17.18
N THR A 53 5.32 -11.54 -18.45
CA THR A 53 4.41 -11.45 -19.60
C THR A 53 4.48 -12.76 -20.39
N PRO A 54 3.79 -13.81 -19.92
CA PRO A 54 3.96 -15.17 -20.43
C PRO A 54 3.66 -15.27 -21.93
N SER A 55 4.57 -15.85 -22.70
CA SER A 55 4.44 -15.94 -24.16
C SER A 55 3.25 -16.81 -24.62
N PHE A 56 2.79 -17.75 -23.78
CA PHE A 56 1.63 -18.59 -24.06
C PHE A 56 0.28 -17.89 -23.81
N SER A 57 0.29 -16.72 -23.17
CA SER A 57 -0.92 -15.92 -22.93
C SER A 57 -0.64 -14.45 -23.25
N PRO A 58 -0.68 -14.09 -24.53
CA PRO A 58 -0.46 -12.70 -24.95
C PRO A 58 -1.44 -11.75 -24.27
N GLY A 59 -0.93 -10.64 -23.75
CA GLY A 59 -1.73 -9.64 -23.04
C GLY A 59 -1.93 -9.92 -21.54
N THR A 60 -1.40 -11.02 -21.00
CA THR A 60 -1.26 -11.22 -19.56
C THR A 60 -0.03 -10.49 -19.03
N ASN A 61 -0.21 -9.73 -17.96
CA ASN A 61 0.87 -9.18 -17.15
C ASN A 61 0.69 -9.68 -15.72
N LEU A 62 1.72 -10.30 -15.16
CA LEU A 62 1.75 -10.73 -13.76
C LEU A 62 2.87 -10.00 -13.03
N SER A 63 2.63 -9.68 -11.77
CA SER A 63 3.67 -9.21 -10.87
C SER A 63 3.59 -9.89 -9.52
N ILE A 64 4.74 -10.16 -8.92
CA ILE A 64 4.87 -10.63 -7.54
C ILE A 64 6.03 -9.87 -6.92
N ALA A 65 5.76 -9.15 -5.84
CA ALA A 65 6.76 -8.37 -5.12
C ALA A 65 6.83 -8.74 -3.65
N GLY A 66 8.05 -8.75 -3.12
CA GLY A 66 8.37 -8.92 -1.72
C GLY A 66 9.25 -7.78 -1.24
N ARG A 67 9.02 -7.34 -0.01
CA ARG A 67 9.91 -6.42 0.70
C ARG A 67 10.10 -6.93 2.12
N VAL A 68 11.34 -7.00 2.57
CA VAL A 68 11.71 -7.32 3.96
C VAL A 68 12.36 -6.09 4.54
N GLU A 69 11.84 -5.63 5.66
CA GLU A 69 12.21 -4.36 6.28
C GLU A 69 12.57 -4.59 7.74
N ASN A 70 13.77 -4.16 8.15
CA ASN A 70 14.24 -4.26 9.52
C ASN A 70 14.12 -2.89 10.19
N GLU A 71 13.14 -2.77 11.06
CA GLU A 71 12.90 -1.58 11.89
C GLU A 71 13.63 -1.70 13.22
N LYS A 72 14.36 -0.65 13.62
CA LYS A 72 15.08 -0.64 14.90
C LYS A 72 14.14 -0.90 16.10
N SER A 73 12.95 -0.29 16.09
CA SER A 73 12.03 -0.31 17.24
C SER A 73 10.98 -1.43 17.18
N PHE A 74 10.70 -1.97 15.99
CA PHE A 74 9.58 -2.92 15.80
C PHE A 74 10.01 -4.25 15.17
N GLY A 75 11.31 -4.44 14.96
CA GLY A 75 11.90 -5.65 14.38
C GLY A 75 11.60 -5.81 12.89
N THR A 76 11.78 -7.03 12.39
CA THR A 76 11.58 -7.33 10.97
C THR A 76 10.10 -7.37 10.59
N LYS A 77 9.77 -6.76 9.44
CA LYS A 77 8.47 -6.78 8.79
C LYS A 77 8.61 -7.27 7.35
N THR A 78 7.56 -7.88 6.84
CA THR A 78 7.52 -8.37 5.47
C THR A 78 6.27 -7.85 4.79
N ILE A 79 6.47 -7.32 3.59
CA ILE A 79 5.44 -6.85 2.68
C ILE A 79 5.41 -7.76 1.47
N GLY A 80 4.22 -8.24 1.12
CA GLY A 80 4.00 -9.03 -0.10
C GLY A 80 2.93 -8.38 -0.96
N LYS A 81 3.14 -8.34 -2.27
CA LYS A 81 2.18 -7.85 -3.26
C LYS A 81 2.12 -8.78 -4.46
N PHE A 82 0.96 -8.83 -5.09
CA PHE A 82 0.77 -9.49 -6.37
C PHE A 82 -0.15 -8.66 -7.26
N GLY A 83 0.00 -8.85 -8.57
CA GLY A 83 -0.84 -8.24 -9.58
C GLY A 83 -1.02 -9.18 -10.77
N LEU A 84 -2.22 -9.14 -11.34
CA LEU A 84 -2.56 -9.76 -12.61
C LEU A 84 -3.38 -8.76 -13.41
N HIS A 85 -3.03 -8.61 -14.68
CA HIS A 85 -3.79 -7.87 -15.66
C HIS A 85 -3.89 -8.71 -16.93
N GLN A 86 -5.11 -8.97 -17.40
CA GLN A 86 -5.35 -9.75 -18.61
C GLN A 86 -6.12 -8.91 -19.61
N ASN A 87 -5.52 -8.70 -20.78
CA ASN A 87 -6.27 -8.23 -21.95
C ASN A 87 -7.13 -9.37 -22.51
N LEU A 88 -8.39 -9.07 -22.80
CA LEU A 88 -9.39 -9.97 -23.35
C LEU A 88 -9.83 -9.44 -24.73
N PRO A 89 -10.48 -10.29 -25.56
CA PRO A 89 -11.02 -9.86 -26.84
C PRO A 89 -11.97 -8.66 -26.72
N GLY A 90 -12.09 -7.88 -27.80
CA GLY A 90 -12.97 -6.71 -27.83
C GLY A 90 -12.46 -5.52 -27.02
N ASN A 91 -11.14 -5.38 -26.86
CA ASN A 91 -10.49 -4.33 -26.07
C ASN A 91 -11.00 -4.24 -24.64
N THR A 92 -11.31 -5.40 -24.06
CA THR A 92 -11.70 -5.54 -22.66
C THR A 92 -10.51 -6.02 -21.85
N PHE A 93 -10.56 -5.82 -20.53
CA PHE A 93 -9.54 -6.29 -19.63
C PHE A 93 -10.13 -6.65 -18.28
N VAL A 94 -9.42 -7.53 -17.57
CA VAL A 94 -9.64 -7.76 -16.14
C VAL A 94 -8.34 -7.56 -15.40
N ARG A 95 -8.44 -7.08 -14.16
CA ARG A 95 -7.31 -6.94 -13.26
C ARG A 95 -7.65 -7.42 -11.87
N VAL A 96 -6.66 -7.98 -11.20
CA VAL A 96 -6.69 -8.27 -9.77
C VAL A 96 -5.33 -7.92 -9.19
N ASN A 97 -5.31 -7.30 -8.03
CA ASN A 97 -4.08 -7.05 -7.30
C ASN A 97 -4.37 -7.09 -5.82
N GLY A 98 -3.35 -7.36 -5.03
CA GLY A 98 -3.50 -7.42 -3.60
C GLY A 98 -2.17 -7.52 -2.91
N GLY A 99 -2.23 -7.57 -1.60
CA GLY A 99 -1.03 -7.66 -0.79
C GLY A 99 -1.30 -7.29 0.64
N ASN A 100 -0.21 -7.12 1.37
CA ASN A 100 -0.24 -6.65 2.74
C ASN A 100 0.64 -5.41 2.91
N SER A 101 0.39 -4.68 3.99
CA SER A 101 1.21 -3.58 4.46
C SER A 101 1.12 -3.48 5.97
N PHE A 102 1.96 -2.65 6.57
CA PHE A 102 1.90 -2.35 7.99
C PHE A 102 2.05 -0.85 8.22
N SER A 103 1.59 -0.38 9.38
CA SER A 103 1.85 0.97 9.87
C SER A 103 2.45 0.88 11.26
N LEU A 104 3.57 1.56 11.47
CA LEU A 104 4.20 1.60 12.79
C LEU A 104 3.40 2.53 13.72
N PRO A 105 3.30 2.21 15.02
CA PRO A 105 2.76 3.12 16.00
C PRO A 105 3.48 4.46 15.94
N ARG A 106 2.72 5.54 16.05
CA ARG A 106 3.28 6.89 16.05
C ARG A 106 3.89 7.18 17.41
N THR A 107 4.83 8.12 17.43
CA THR A 107 5.54 8.48 18.65
C THR A 107 4.62 8.97 19.77
N ASN A 108 3.58 9.73 19.44
CA ASN A 108 2.56 10.15 20.40
C ASN A 108 1.65 9.00 20.87
N GLU A 109 1.49 7.93 20.09
CA GLU A 109 0.74 6.74 20.52
C GLU A 109 1.56 5.91 21.52
N LEU A 110 2.88 5.92 21.38
CA LEU A 110 3.82 5.20 22.25
C LEU A 110 4.11 5.97 23.55
N TYR A 111 4.36 7.28 23.47
CA TYR A 111 5.02 8.03 24.55
C TYR A 111 4.27 9.29 25.01
N SER A 112 3.04 9.54 24.55
CA SER A 112 2.27 10.67 25.08
C SER A 112 2.12 10.58 26.60
N ASN A 113 2.30 11.71 27.28
CA ASN A 113 2.11 11.81 28.72
C ASN A 113 1.43 13.14 29.07
N THR A 114 0.11 13.16 29.03
CA THR A 114 -0.73 14.33 29.34
C THR A 114 -1.86 13.94 30.31
N ASP A 115 -2.48 14.93 30.94
CA ASP A 115 -3.60 14.73 31.89
C ASP A 115 -4.79 13.95 31.29
N THR A 116 -4.91 13.94 29.95
CA THR A 116 -6.01 13.29 29.24
C THR A 116 -5.59 12.03 28.47
N MET A 117 -4.30 11.79 28.27
CA MET A 117 -3.79 10.70 27.42
C MET A 117 -2.41 10.21 27.87
N ILE A 118 -2.30 8.90 28.06
CA ILE A 118 -1.04 8.18 28.29
C ILE A 118 -0.81 7.22 27.12
N GLY A 119 0.33 7.35 26.45
CA GLY A 119 0.77 6.45 25.40
C GLY A 119 1.04 5.03 25.93
N ASN A 120 1.24 4.09 25.01
CA ASN A 120 1.53 2.72 25.37
C ASN A 120 2.75 2.22 24.57
N PRO A 121 3.91 2.00 25.21
CA PRO A 121 5.11 1.53 24.51
C PRO A 121 5.01 0.08 24.01
N ASP A 122 4.03 -0.70 24.50
CA ASP A 122 3.81 -2.09 24.10
C ASP A 122 2.92 -2.24 22.84
N LEU A 123 2.61 -1.13 22.16
CA LEU A 123 1.82 -1.16 20.93
C LEU A 123 2.53 -1.93 19.82
N LYS A 124 1.74 -2.72 19.10
CA LYS A 124 2.16 -3.44 17.91
C LYS A 124 1.84 -2.62 16.65
N PRO A 125 2.61 -2.78 15.56
CA PRO A 125 2.25 -2.24 14.27
C PRO A 125 0.89 -2.74 13.78
N GLU A 126 0.10 -1.83 13.23
CA GLU A 126 -1.13 -2.16 12.53
C GLU A 126 -0.78 -2.92 11.24
N LYS A 127 -1.60 -3.91 10.87
CA LYS A 127 -1.38 -4.68 9.63
C LYS A 127 -2.61 -4.61 8.75
N THR A 128 -2.38 -4.37 7.47
CA THR A 128 -3.42 -4.29 6.46
C THR A 128 -3.24 -5.40 5.44
N LYS A 129 -4.34 -6.03 5.04
CA LYS A 129 -4.40 -6.93 3.88
C LYS A 129 -5.45 -6.39 2.93
N THR A 130 -5.15 -6.37 1.64
CA THR A 130 -6.08 -5.83 0.64
C THR A 130 -6.12 -6.71 -0.60
N LEU A 131 -7.30 -6.79 -1.20
CA LEU A 131 -7.57 -7.37 -2.50
C LEU A 131 -8.41 -6.37 -3.29
N ASN A 132 -7.98 -6.07 -4.51
CA ASN A 132 -8.67 -5.22 -5.46
C ASN A 132 -8.88 -6.01 -6.75
N TYR A 133 -10.04 -5.88 -7.37
CA TYR A 133 -10.33 -6.48 -8.65
C TYR A 133 -11.18 -5.54 -9.50
N GLY A 134 -11.08 -5.67 -10.82
CA GLY A 134 -11.83 -4.84 -11.74
C GLY A 134 -11.88 -5.43 -13.13
N ALA A 135 -12.86 -4.96 -13.90
CA ALA A 135 -13.04 -5.28 -15.30
C ALA A 135 -13.38 -3.99 -16.04
N GLY A 136 -12.81 -3.82 -17.23
CA GLY A 136 -13.04 -2.63 -18.02
C GLY A 136 -13.01 -2.89 -19.51
N ALA A 137 -13.38 -1.85 -20.26
CA ALA A 137 -13.43 -1.86 -21.71
C ALA A 137 -12.93 -0.53 -22.27
N ARG A 138 -12.25 -0.59 -23.41
CA ARG A 138 -11.91 0.57 -24.22
C ARG A 138 -12.61 0.48 -25.57
N LEU A 139 -13.62 1.31 -25.75
CA LEU A 139 -14.44 1.39 -26.96
C LEU A 139 -14.03 2.60 -27.79
N GLN A 140 -13.97 2.42 -29.11
CA GLN A 140 -13.65 3.51 -30.03
C GLN A 140 -14.80 3.71 -31.02
N PHE A 141 -15.27 4.94 -31.13
CA PHE A 141 -16.39 5.36 -31.98
C PHE A 141 -15.95 6.54 -32.86
N GLY A 142 -15.34 6.24 -34.00
CA GLY A 142 -14.72 7.27 -34.84
C GLY A 142 -13.58 7.99 -34.11
N GLU A 143 -13.71 9.30 -33.93
CA GLU A 143 -12.75 10.13 -33.18
C GLU A 143 -12.96 10.11 -31.66
N ALA A 144 -14.01 9.44 -31.18
CA ALA A 144 -14.30 9.32 -29.77
C ALA A 144 -13.70 8.03 -29.18
N GLN A 145 -13.17 8.13 -27.97
CA GLN A 145 -12.71 6.99 -27.16
C GLN A 145 -13.46 7.00 -25.82
N LEU A 146 -14.02 5.86 -25.45
CA LEU A 146 -14.64 5.64 -24.16
C LEU A 146 -13.84 4.55 -23.43
N GLN A 147 -13.35 4.86 -22.24
CA GLN A 147 -12.81 3.90 -21.31
C GLN A 147 -13.75 3.82 -20.11
N ALA A 148 -14.19 2.62 -19.76
CA ALA A 148 -15.01 2.40 -18.58
C ALA A 148 -14.43 1.23 -17.79
N GLU A 149 -14.43 1.34 -16.47
CA GLU A 149 -14.03 0.29 -15.55
C GLU A 149 -15.01 0.21 -14.38
N ILE A 150 -15.34 -1.01 -13.98
CA ILE A 150 -15.99 -1.30 -12.71
C ILE A 150 -15.09 -2.20 -11.88
N GLY A 151 -15.06 -1.98 -10.58
CA GLY A 151 -14.21 -2.74 -9.69
C GLY A 151 -14.73 -2.79 -8.27
N GLY A 152 -14.02 -3.56 -7.45
CA GLY A 152 -14.29 -3.71 -6.03
C GLY A 152 -13.00 -3.90 -5.25
N PHE A 153 -13.10 -3.66 -3.96
CA PHE A 153 -11.99 -3.83 -3.04
C PHE A 153 -12.45 -4.40 -1.71
N ALA A 154 -11.57 -5.18 -1.10
CA ALA A 154 -11.72 -5.70 0.24
C ALA A 154 -10.41 -5.51 1.02
N THR A 155 -10.47 -4.76 2.11
CA THR A 155 -9.32 -4.42 2.95
C THR A 155 -9.61 -4.74 4.41
N ASP A 156 -8.74 -5.53 5.04
CA ASP A 156 -8.79 -5.89 6.45
C ASP A 156 -7.64 -5.24 7.19
N ILE A 157 -7.94 -4.61 8.33
CA ILE A 157 -6.95 -4.03 9.24
C ILE A 157 -7.03 -4.75 10.58
N THR A 158 -5.90 -5.32 10.99
CA THR A 158 -5.71 -6.02 12.27
C THR A 158 -4.72 -5.27 13.14
N ASP A 159 -4.74 -5.53 14.44
CA ASP A 159 -3.92 -4.82 15.43
C ASP A 159 -4.16 -3.30 15.39
N ARG A 160 -5.39 -2.85 15.04
CA ARG A 160 -5.68 -1.43 14.88
C ARG A 160 -5.49 -0.68 16.20
N ILE A 161 -4.75 0.41 16.19
CA ILE A 161 -4.49 1.21 17.40
C ILE A 161 -5.73 2.05 17.70
N GLN A 162 -6.27 1.89 18.91
CA GLN A 162 -7.40 2.64 19.42
C GLN A 162 -7.05 3.30 20.75
N SER A 163 -7.96 4.14 21.24
CA SER A 163 -7.87 4.74 22.57
C SER A 163 -9.00 4.21 23.43
N THR A 164 -8.75 4.01 24.72
CA THR A 164 -9.83 3.81 25.69
C THR A 164 -10.78 5.00 25.68
N SER A 165 -12.01 4.79 26.11
CA SER A 165 -12.98 5.87 26.31
C SER A 165 -13.53 5.82 27.73
N GLY A 166 -13.87 6.99 28.29
CA GLY A 166 -14.42 7.09 29.65
C GLY A 166 -13.38 7.06 30.79
N LEU A 167 -12.08 7.05 30.49
CA LEU A 167 -11.01 7.16 31.48
C LEU A 167 -10.36 8.55 31.47
N THR A 168 -9.74 8.94 32.57
CA THR A 168 -8.89 10.15 32.65
C THR A 168 -7.65 9.83 33.49
N PRO A 169 -6.46 9.70 32.85
CA PRO A 169 -6.23 9.79 31.41
C PRO A 169 -6.71 8.55 30.63
N ASN A 170 -7.00 8.71 29.33
CA ASN A 170 -7.18 7.58 28.43
C ASN A 170 -5.82 6.95 28.06
N THR A 171 -5.83 5.73 27.54
CA THR A 171 -4.62 5.08 27.02
C THR A 171 -4.82 4.43 25.65
N ARG A 172 -3.72 4.03 25.00
CA ARG A 172 -3.69 3.40 23.68
C ARG A 172 -3.57 1.88 23.79
N TYR A 173 -4.23 1.17 22.88
CA TYR A 173 -4.13 -0.29 22.79
C TYR A 173 -4.38 -0.77 21.34
N ASN A 174 -3.87 -1.94 20.99
CA ASN A 174 -4.27 -2.64 19.77
C ASN A 174 -5.57 -3.39 20.02
N THR A 175 -6.59 -3.17 19.20
CA THR A 175 -7.84 -3.96 19.28
C THR A 175 -7.66 -5.34 18.68
N ASP A 176 -8.32 -6.34 19.28
CA ASP A 176 -8.42 -7.70 18.72
C ASP A 176 -9.44 -7.79 17.57
N ALA A 177 -10.28 -6.75 17.40
CA ALA A 177 -11.26 -6.69 16.33
C ALA A 177 -10.60 -6.42 14.96
N VAL A 178 -11.11 -7.07 13.92
CA VAL A 178 -10.72 -6.76 12.54
C VAL A 178 -11.56 -5.58 12.06
N THR A 179 -10.91 -4.52 11.57
CA THR A 179 -11.62 -3.48 10.83
C THR A 179 -11.70 -3.86 9.36
N GLU A 180 -12.91 -4.05 8.87
CA GLU A 180 -13.17 -4.37 7.47
C GLU A 180 -13.62 -3.13 6.70
N ILE A 181 -12.98 -2.89 5.55
CA ILE A 181 -13.37 -1.87 4.59
C ILE A 181 -13.62 -2.56 3.26
N ARG A 182 -14.83 -2.38 2.71
CA ARG A 182 -15.27 -2.98 1.45
C ARG A 182 -15.91 -1.91 0.58
N GLY A 183 -15.83 -2.04 -0.73
CA GLY A 183 -16.53 -1.13 -1.62
C GLY A 183 -16.46 -1.53 -3.07
N MET A 184 -17.23 -0.80 -3.87
CA MET A 184 -17.21 -0.85 -5.33
C MET A 184 -16.83 0.52 -5.86
N VAL A 185 -16.18 0.52 -7.03
CA VAL A 185 -15.80 1.72 -7.75
C VAL A 185 -16.22 1.57 -9.21
N ALA A 186 -16.64 2.66 -9.82
CA ALA A 186 -16.85 2.76 -11.25
C ALA A 186 -16.14 4.01 -11.73
N ASP A 187 -15.46 3.92 -12.86
CA ASP A 187 -14.74 5.02 -13.50
C ASP A 187 -15.10 5.02 -14.98
N VAL A 188 -15.44 6.21 -15.49
CA VAL A 188 -15.74 6.40 -16.91
C VAL A 188 -14.99 7.61 -17.42
N GLN A 189 -14.15 7.39 -18.42
CA GLN A 189 -13.43 8.41 -19.15
C GLN A 189 -13.89 8.45 -20.60
N PHE A 190 -14.34 9.61 -21.05
CA PHE A 190 -14.72 9.88 -22.43
C PHE A 190 -13.80 10.96 -23.03
N GLN A 191 -13.21 10.64 -24.17
CA GLN A 191 -12.37 11.53 -24.94
C GLN A 191 -12.98 11.72 -26.33
N LEU A 192 -13.18 12.97 -26.76
CA LEU A 192 -13.66 13.31 -28.10
C LEU A 192 -12.62 14.18 -28.80
N SER A 193 -12.00 13.63 -29.85
CA SER A 193 -10.82 14.24 -30.48
C SER A 193 -9.69 14.47 -29.46
N SER A 194 -8.62 15.15 -29.86
CA SER A 194 -7.52 15.53 -28.94
C SER A 194 -7.86 16.70 -28.01
N ASN A 195 -9.11 17.20 -28.06
CA ASN A 195 -9.48 18.52 -27.52
C ASN A 195 -10.38 18.47 -26.28
N TRP A 196 -11.09 17.36 -26.03
CA TRP A 196 -12.04 17.25 -24.92
C TRP A 196 -11.87 15.93 -24.16
N LEU A 197 -11.71 16.04 -22.83
CA LEU A 197 -11.62 14.92 -21.89
C LEU A 197 -12.63 15.13 -20.76
N ILE A 198 -13.46 14.13 -20.51
CA ILE A 198 -14.42 14.08 -19.40
C ILE A 198 -14.16 12.80 -18.60
N SER A 199 -14.11 12.92 -17.27
CA SER A 199 -13.93 11.78 -16.35
C SER A 199 -14.94 11.85 -15.21
N ALA A 200 -15.51 10.72 -14.82
CA ALA A 200 -16.46 10.58 -13.73
C ALA A 200 -16.25 9.27 -12.96
#